data_AF-Q5WQJ1-F1
#
_entry.id   AF-Q5WQJ1-F1
#
_cell.length_a   1.000
_cell.length_b   1.000
_cell.length_c   1.000
_cell.angle_alpha   90.00
_cell.angle_beta   90.00
_cell.angle_gamma   90.00
#
_symmetry.space_group_name_H-M   'P 1'
#
loop_
_entity.id
_entity.type
_entity.pdbx_description
1 polymer ?
#
loop_
_entity_poly.entity_id
_entity_poly.type
_entity_poly.pdbx_seq_one_letter_code
_entity_poly.pdbx_strand_id
1 'polypeptide(L)'
;FFAGYPITPASEISELCSQLLPKYGRVFIQMEDEIASIAVAIGASVAGGKAMTATSGPGFSLMQENIGYAVMTEIPVVIVNMMRFGPSTGLPTGCK
;
A
#
# COMPACT_ATOMS: atom_id res chain seq x y z
N PHE A 1 -10.40 -0.73 -4.23
CA PHE A 1 -9.46 0.17 -4.89
C PHE A 1 -8.09 -0.17 -4.36
N PHE A 2 -7.10 -0.37 -5.23
CA PHE A 2 -5.73 -0.66 -4.82
C PHE A 2 -4.80 0.40 -5.41
N ALA A 3 -4.03 1.03 -4.54
CA ALA A 3 -2.92 1.90 -4.91
C ALA A 3 -1.67 1.40 -4.20
N GLY A 4 -0.59 1.19 -4.94
CA GLY A 4 0.64 0.67 -4.37
C GLY A 4 1.85 0.91 -5.25
N TYR A 5 3.01 0.91 -4.59
CA TYR A 5 4.32 0.94 -5.22
C TYR A 5 4.95 -0.45 -5.14
N PRO A 6 5.56 -0.97 -6.24
CA PRO A 6 6.16 -2.30 -6.23
C PRO A 6 7.39 -2.36 -5.32
N ILE A 7 7.28 -3.10 -4.21
CA ILE A 7 8.38 -3.37 -3.28
C ILE A 7 8.41 -4.85 -2.89
N THR A 8 9.57 -5.50 -2.98
CA THR A 8 9.74 -6.89 -2.53
C THR A 8 9.60 -6.99 -1.00
N PRO A 9 8.82 -7.91 -0.43
CA PRO A 9 8.05 -9.00 -1.04
C PRO A 9 6.57 -8.67 -1.37
N ALA A 10 6.09 -7.45 -1.12
CA ALA A 10 4.71 -7.03 -1.39
C ALA A 10 4.31 -7.01 -2.87
N SER A 11 5.27 -7.10 -3.80
CA SER A 11 5.03 -7.12 -5.24
C SER A 11 4.07 -8.23 -5.70
N GLU A 12 4.08 -9.40 -5.05
CA GLU A 12 3.17 -10.52 -5.37
C GLU A 12 1.70 -10.13 -5.17
N ILE A 13 1.41 -9.33 -4.13
CA ILE A 13 0.06 -8.83 -3.85
C ILE A 13 -0.35 -7.83 -4.93
N SER A 14 0.55 -6.92 -5.30
CA SER A 14 0.31 -5.93 -6.34
C SER A 14 0.02 -6.61 -7.69
N GLU A 15 0.79 -7.63 -8.05
CA GLU A 15 0.62 -8.40 -9.28
C GLU A 15 -0.72 -9.15 -9.31
N LEU A 16 -1.07 -9.85 -8.22
CA LEU A 16 -2.37 -10.52 -8.10
C LEU A 16 -3.54 -9.51 -8.17
N CYS A 17 -3.41 -8.37 -7.50
CA CYS A 17 -4.40 -7.30 -7.52
C CYS A 17 -4.56 -6.69 -8.92
N SER A 18 -3.48 -6.53 -9.68
CA SER A 18 -3.53 -6.04 -11.07
C SER A 18 -4.36 -6.94 -11.98
N GLN A 19 -4.36 -8.25 -11.74
CA GLN A 19 -5.10 -9.22 -12.53
C GLN A 19 -6.55 -9.40 -12.05
N LEU A 20 -6.77 -9.37 -10.73
CA LEU A 20 -8.08 -9.63 -10.14
C LEU A 20 -8.98 -8.39 -10.12
N LEU A 21 -8.46 -7.21 -9.76
CA LEU A 21 -9.28 -6.02 -9.58
C LEU A 21 -10.02 -5.60 -10.85
N PRO A 22 -9.39 -5.57 -12.04
CA PRO A 22 -10.11 -5.25 -13.27
C PRO A 22 -11.22 -6.24 -13.60
N LYS A 23 -11.05 -7.54 -13.27
CA LYS A 23 -12.09 -8.57 -13.48
C LYS A 23 -13.35 -8.33 -12.65
N TYR A 24 -13.23 -7.66 -11.51
CA TYR A 24 -14.36 -7.29 -10.65
C TYR A 24 -14.81 -5.83 -10.83
N GLY A 25 -14.38 -5.16 -11.92
CA GLY A 25 -14.70 -3.75 -12.17
C GLY A 25 -14.11 -2.80 -11.13
N ARG A 26 -13.02 -3.20 -10.46
CA ARG A 26 -12.29 -2.38 -9.49
C ARG A 26 -11.04 -1.82 -10.13
N VAL A 27 -10.59 -0.68 -9.60
CA VAL A 27 -9.43 0.04 -10.11
C VAL A 27 -8.17 -0.38 -9.35
N PHE A 28 -7.13 -0.68 -10.12
CA PHE A 28 -5.75 -0.87 -9.71
C PHE A 28 -4.92 0.26 -10.31
N ILE A 29 -4.16 0.98 -9.48
CA ILE A 29 -3.24 2.02 -9.93
C ILE A 29 -1.88 1.78 -9.28
N GLN A 30 -0.85 1.76 -10.11
CA GLN A 30 0.54 1.81 -9.65
C GLN A 30 0.93 3.28 -9.48
N MET A 31 1.41 3.64 -8.30
CA MET A 31 1.89 4.99 -8.01
C MET A 31 3.41 5.08 -8.16
N GLU A 32 3.89 6.31 -8.16
CA GLU A 32 5.30 6.67 -8.26
C GLU A 32 6.09 6.35 -6.99
N ASP A 33 5.46 6.44 -5.81
CA ASP A 33 6.06 6.19 -4.51
C ASP A 33 5.01 5.74 -3.47
N GLU A 34 5.48 5.32 -2.30
CA GLU A 34 4.60 4.93 -1.20
C GLU A 34 3.78 6.08 -0.61
N ILE A 35 4.24 7.33 -0.74
CA ILE A 35 3.54 8.51 -0.22
C ILE A 35 2.28 8.78 -1.06
N ALA A 36 2.40 8.78 -2.38
CA ALA A 36 1.29 8.89 -3.31
C ALA A 36 0.36 7.68 -3.22
N SER A 37 0.92 6.47 -3.03
CA SER A 37 0.13 5.23 -2.83
C SER A 37 -0.89 5.37 -1.70
N ILE A 38 -0.45 5.84 -0.53
CA ILE A 38 -1.34 6.00 0.62
C ILE A 38 -2.24 7.23 0.47
N ALA A 39 -1.76 8.34 -0.10
CA ALA A 39 -2.56 9.55 -0.31
C ALA A 39 -3.77 9.29 -1.22
N VAL A 40 -3.55 8.57 -2.32
CA VAL A 40 -4.65 8.21 -3.23
C VAL A 40 -5.55 7.13 -2.61
N ALA A 41 -5.01 6.19 -1.83
CA ALA A 41 -5.84 5.23 -1.10
C ALA A 41 -6.78 5.94 -0.10
N ILE A 42 -6.29 6.94 0.63
CA ILE A 42 -7.09 7.80 1.51
C ILE A 42 -8.14 8.54 0.69
N GLY A 43 -7.77 9.18 -0.42
CA GLY A 43 -8.72 9.88 -1.31
C GLY A 43 -9.81 8.96 -1.87
N ALA A 44 -9.46 7.73 -2.25
CA ALA A 44 -10.42 6.72 -2.71
C ALA A 44 -11.36 6.27 -1.58
N SER A 45 -10.90 6.25 -0.34
CA SER A 45 -11.73 5.99 0.83
C SER A 45 -12.69 7.13 1.14
N VAL A 46 -12.25 8.39 0.99
CA VAL A 46 -13.13 9.56 1.11
C VAL A 46 -14.23 9.55 0.05
N ALA A 47 -13.93 9.08 -1.17
CA ALA A 47 -14.91 8.90 -2.23
C ALA A 47 -15.92 7.75 -1.97
N GLY A 48 -15.85 7.07 -0.82
CA GLY A 48 -16.75 5.97 -0.43
C GLY A 48 -16.32 4.59 -0.93
N GLY A 49 -15.12 4.47 -1.52
CA GLY A 49 -14.56 3.20 -1.97
C GLY A 49 -13.78 2.48 -0.87
N LYS A 50 -13.88 1.15 -0.80
CA LYS A 50 -12.95 0.37 0.04
C LYS A 50 -11.56 0.40 -0.59
N ALA A 51 -10.62 1.05 0.10
CA ALA A 51 -9.24 1.25 -0.36
C ALA A 51 -8.25 0.40 0.42
N MET A 52 -7.25 -0.13 -0.28
CA MET A 52 -6.16 -0.88 0.30
C MET A 52 -4.82 -0.58 -0.38
N THR A 53 -3.74 -0.72 0.37
CA THR A 53 -2.36 -0.64 -0.14
C THR A 53 -1.51 -1.78 0.42
N ALA A 54 -0.44 -2.16 -0.28
CA ALA A 54 0.51 -3.17 0.17
C ALA A 54 1.93 -2.59 0.11
N THR A 55 2.68 -2.76 1.19
CA THR A 55 4.04 -2.22 1.33
C THR A 55 4.90 -3.15 2.21
N SER A 56 6.15 -2.77 2.42
CA SER A 56 7.08 -3.42 3.35
C SER A 56 7.76 -2.36 4.24
N GLY A 57 8.62 -2.80 5.16
CA GLY A 57 9.23 -1.94 6.19
C GLY A 57 9.63 -0.52 5.76
N PRO A 58 10.45 -0.32 4.70
CA PRO A 58 10.85 1.02 4.28
C PRO A 58 9.69 1.89 3.78
N GLY A 59 8.78 1.31 3.01
CA GLY A 59 7.60 2.01 2.53
C GLY A 59 6.61 2.34 3.64
N PHE A 60 6.48 1.47 4.64
CA PHE A 60 5.65 1.75 5.82
C PHE A 60 6.16 2.97 6.61
N SER A 61 7.48 3.16 6.70
CA SER A 61 8.06 4.36 7.33
C SER A 61 7.71 5.64 6.57
N LEU A 62 7.67 5.60 5.24
CA LEU A 62 7.28 6.75 4.41
C LEU A 62 5.79 7.08 4.51
N MET A 63 4.95 6.07 4.76
CA MET A 63 3.51 6.25 4.90
C MET A 63 3.07 6.87 6.24
N GLN A 64 3.96 7.02 7.24
CA GLN A 64 3.57 7.41 8.60
C GLN A 64 2.83 8.74 8.68
N GLU A 65 3.24 9.75 7.91
CA GLU A 65 2.58 11.06 7.87
C GLU A 65 1.10 10.92 7.46
N ASN A 66 0.86 10.20 6.37
CA ASN A 66 -0.48 9.98 5.84
C ASN A 66 -1.32 9.02 6.70
N ILE A 67 -0.69 8.08 7.41
CA ILE A 67 -1.38 7.25 8.42
C ILE A 67 -1.89 8.15 9.55
N GLY A 68 -1.07 9.08 10.04
CA GLY A 68 -1.50 10.07 11.03
C GLY A 68 -2.67 10.90 10.54
N TYR A 69 -2.63 11.33 9.27
CA TYR A 69 -3.75 12.04 8.64
C TYR A 69 -5.03 11.20 8.57
N ALA A 70 -4.93 9.93 8.17
CA ALA A 70 -6.07 9.01 8.10
C ALA A 70 -6.71 8.78 9.49
N VAL A 71 -5.90 8.68 10.54
CA VAL A 71 -6.38 8.57 11.93
C VAL A 71 -7.09 9.85 12.36
N MET A 72 -6.53 11.03 12.08
CA MET A 72 -7.12 12.31 12.44
C MET A 72 -8.47 12.57 11.76
N THR A 73 -8.66 12.03 10.55
CA THR A 73 -9.85 12.23 9.73
C THR A 73 -10.81 11.04 9.77
N GLU A 74 -10.52 10.02 10.59
CA GLU A 74 -11.31 8.78 10.73
C GLU A 74 -11.56 8.05 9.40
N ILE A 75 -10.60 8.13 8.46
CA ILE A 75 -10.74 7.54 7.13
C ILE A 75 -10.34 6.06 7.16
N PRO A 76 -11.23 5.12 6.77
CA PRO A 76 -10.93 3.70 6.82
C PRO A 76 -10.04 3.24 5.65
N VAL A 77 -8.76 2.95 5.93
CA VAL A 77 -7.81 2.41 4.93
C VAL A 77 -7.16 1.13 5.47
N VAL A 78 -7.01 0.13 4.59
CA VAL A 78 -6.29 -1.11 4.91
C VAL A 78 -4.87 -1.06 4.36
N ILE A 79 -3.88 -1.25 5.23
CA ILE A 79 -2.46 -1.25 4.88
C ILE A 79 -1.90 -2.65 5.17
N VAL A 80 -1.46 -3.34 4.13
CA VAL A 80 -0.78 -4.63 4.26
C VAL A 80 0.71 -4.38 4.37
N ASN A 81 1.27 -4.55 5.57
CA ASN A 81 2.70 -4.49 5.80
C ASN A 81 3.30 -5.91 5.74
N MET A 82 3.90 -6.25 4.59
CA MET A 82 4.71 -7.45 4.46
C MET A 82 6.07 -7.19 5.11
N MET A 83 6.14 -7.50 6.41
CA MET A 83 7.35 -7.30 7.21
C MET A 83 8.51 -8.12 6.63
N ARG A 84 9.62 -7.42 6.34
CA ARG A 84 10.92 -8.00 5.97
C ARG A 84 11.99 -7.56 6.97
N PHE A 85 13.10 -8.29 7.06
CA PHE A 85 14.16 -7.99 8.02
C PHE A 85 14.76 -6.59 7.78
N GLY A 86 14.79 -5.76 8.81
CA GLY A 86 15.43 -4.42 8.84
C GLY A 86 16.63 -4.37 9.80
N PRO A 87 17.27 -3.20 10.04
CA PRO A 87 16.83 -1.83 9.69
C PRO A 87 17.26 -1.36 8.29
N SER A 88 16.59 -0.31 7.77
CA SER A 88 16.83 0.26 6.44
C SER A 88 16.57 -0.75 5.30
N THR A 89 17.48 -0.91 4.34
CA THR A 89 17.35 -1.87 3.24
C THR A 89 17.28 -3.32 3.74
N GLY A 90 17.94 -3.63 4.86
CA GLY A 90 17.97 -4.96 5.44
C GLY A 90 18.39 -6.05 4.44
N LEU A 91 17.67 -7.16 4.42
CA LEU A 91 17.84 -8.26 3.47
C LEU A 91 16.55 -8.43 2.64
N PRO A 92 16.51 -7.98 1.38
CA PRO A 92 15.29 -8.01 0.56
C PRO A 92 14.69 -9.40 0.33
N THR A 93 15.52 -10.45 0.40
CA THR A 93 15.17 -11.87 0.23
C THR A 93 15.41 -12.72 1.48
N GLY A 94 15.86 -12.11 2.59
CA GLY A 94 16.19 -12.81 3.81
C GLY A 94 14.97 -13.04 4.68
N CYS A 95 14.36 -14.23 4.56
CA CYS A 95 13.47 -14.77 5.58
C CYS A 95 14.30 -15.77 6.41
N LYS A 96 14.86 -15.31 7.52
CA LYS A 96 15.41 -16.18 8.58
C LYS A 96 14.80 -15.76 9.90
#